data_AF-A0A1E7F9U1-F1
#
_entry.id   AF-A0A1E7F9U1-F1
#
_cell.length_a   1.000
_cell.length_b   1.000
_cell.length_c   1.000
_cell.angle_alpha   90.00
_cell.angle_beta   90.00
_cell.angle_gamma   90.00
#
_symmetry.space_group_name_H-M   'P 1'
#
loop_
_entity.id
_entity.type
_entity.pdbx_description
1 polymer ?
#
loop_
_entity_poly.entity_id
_entity_poly.type
_entity_poly.pdbx_seq_one_letter_code
_entity_poly.pdbx_strand_id
1 'polypeptide(L)'
;MSVVTQPSPYDIVCGRNSGAYNYIGNRRFRVTVDMHLQRYIESPTREDKTNVIKSIVWMLHEDIGARFLKKTIIKKKDMKTGRTHNKGGTPRYEIMNEKQAREKVGHALRDLVIQARKVTLPQKQQKPKQPKQKSLQQKLEQQMKDV
;
A
#
# COMPACT_ATOMS: atom_id res chain seq x y z
N MET A 1 -1.25 24.39 4.74
CA MET A 1 -1.23 22.92 4.93
C MET A 1 -1.44 22.64 6.40
N SER A 2 -2.48 21.89 6.77
CA SER A 2 -2.75 21.57 8.17
C SER A 2 -2.00 20.29 8.57
N VAL A 3 -1.46 20.26 9.79
CA VAL A 3 -0.62 19.19 10.31
C VAL A 3 -1.16 18.67 11.62
N VAL A 4 -1.05 17.37 11.83
CA VAL A 4 -1.46 16.72 13.09
C VAL A 4 -0.29 15.92 13.66
N THR A 5 -0.23 15.89 14.99
CA THR A 5 0.80 15.17 15.74
C THR A 5 0.51 13.68 15.82
N GLN A 6 -0.77 13.31 15.95
CA GLN A 6 -1.23 11.92 16.01
C GLN A 6 -2.48 11.70 15.15
N PRO A 7 -2.59 10.55 14.45
CA PRO A 7 -3.80 10.16 13.74
C PRO A 7 -4.95 9.81 14.70
N SER A 8 -6.15 10.27 14.39
CA SER A 8 -7.41 9.82 14.97
C SER A 8 -7.74 8.38 14.52
N PRO A 9 -8.58 7.62 15.26
CA PRO A 9 -9.02 6.29 14.84
C PRO A 9 -9.70 6.22 13.47
N TYR A 10 -10.25 7.34 12.97
CA TYR A 10 -10.85 7.44 11.64
C TYR A 10 -9.88 7.92 10.56
N ASP A 11 -8.72 8.45 10.94
CA ASP A 11 -7.76 8.98 9.97
C ASP A 11 -7.11 7.88 9.15
N ILE A 12 -6.94 8.18 7.87
CA ILE A 12 -6.39 7.26 6.87
C ILE A 12 -4.93 7.66 6.63
N VAL A 13 -4.00 6.88 7.15
CA VAL A 13 -2.56 7.11 7.00
C VAL A 13 -2.08 6.53 5.67
N CYS A 14 -1.75 7.40 4.73
CA CYS A 14 -1.24 7.06 3.41
C CYS A 14 0.25 6.69 3.46
N GLY A 15 0.60 5.55 2.88
CA GLY A 15 1.97 5.06 2.74
C GLY A 15 1.99 3.60 2.28
N ARG A 16 3.18 3.09 1.90
CA ARG A 16 3.40 1.67 1.54
C ARG A 16 4.01 0.84 2.67
N ASN A 17 4.30 1.47 3.81
CA ASN A 17 5.05 0.86 4.88
C ASN A 17 4.12 -0.03 5.73
N SER A 18 4.61 -1.17 6.22
CA SER A 18 3.84 -2.16 7.00
C SER A 18 3.07 -1.55 8.17
N GLY A 19 3.64 -0.55 8.84
CA GLY A 19 2.98 0.16 9.95
C GLY A 19 1.68 0.86 9.54
N ALA A 20 1.55 1.35 8.30
CA ALA A 20 0.34 2.02 7.82
C ALA A 20 -0.84 1.05 7.68
N TYR A 21 -0.60 -0.24 7.41
CA TYR A 21 -1.65 -1.22 7.14
C TYR A 21 -2.58 -1.45 8.34
N ASN A 22 -2.04 -1.33 9.56
CA ASN A 22 -2.72 -1.71 10.81
C ASN A 22 -3.48 -0.57 11.49
N TYR A 23 -3.40 0.67 11.01
CA TYR A 23 -4.21 1.76 11.54
C TYR A 23 -5.71 1.44 11.41
N ILE A 24 -6.49 1.75 12.45
CA ILE A 24 -7.93 1.49 12.49
C ILE A 24 -8.62 2.14 11.28
N GLY A 25 -8.32 3.40 10.98
CA GLY A 25 -8.85 4.11 9.82
C GLY A 25 -8.48 3.44 8.50
N ASN A 26 -7.27 2.87 8.37
CA ASN A 26 -6.86 2.12 7.18
C ASN A 26 -7.60 0.79 7.03
N ARG A 27 -7.96 0.11 8.13
CA ARG A 27 -8.78 -1.11 8.07
C ARG A 27 -10.19 -0.78 7.60
N ARG A 28 -10.81 0.25 8.20
CA ARG A 28 -12.14 0.76 7.82
C ARG A 28 -12.15 1.21 6.36
N PHE A 29 -11.15 1.98 5.95
CA PHE A 29 -10.96 2.43 4.57
C PHE A 29 -10.98 1.28 3.56
N ARG A 30 -10.29 0.16 3.84
CA ARG A 30 -10.30 -1.00 2.93
C ARG A 30 -11.71 -1.58 2.78
N VAL A 31 -12.44 -1.73 3.89
CA VAL A 31 -13.82 -2.22 3.88
C VAL A 31 -14.72 -1.26 3.09
N THR A 32 -14.62 0.04 3.34
CA THR A 32 -15.39 1.06 2.62
C THR A 32 -15.12 1.01 1.11
N VAL A 33 -13.86 0.91 0.70
CA VAL A 33 -13.50 0.82 -0.72
C VAL A 33 -14.02 -0.48 -1.35
N ASP A 34 -13.94 -1.60 -0.64
CA ASP A 34 -14.44 -2.90 -1.09
C ASP A 34 -15.97 -2.89 -1.29
N MET A 35 -16.72 -2.28 -0.38
CA MET A 35 -18.18 -2.09 -0.52
C MET A 35 -18.58 -1.29 -1.79
N HIS A 36 -17.70 -0.43 -2.29
CA HIS A 36 -17.94 0.38 -3.49
C HIS A 36 -17.29 -0.21 -4.75
N LEU A 37 -16.58 -1.33 -4.62
CA LEU A 37 -15.81 -1.93 -5.71
C LEU A 37 -16.70 -2.33 -6.89
N GLN A 38 -17.84 -2.95 -6.61
CA GLN A 38 -18.76 -3.40 -7.65
C GLN A 38 -19.28 -2.24 -8.49
N ARG A 39 -19.75 -1.17 -7.85
CA ARG A 39 -20.19 0.07 -8.52
C ARG A 39 -19.08 0.68 -9.38
N TYR A 40 -17.83 0.64 -8.91
CA TYR A 40 -16.69 1.11 -9.68
C TYR A 40 -16.38 0.24 -10.90
N ILE A 41 -16.55 -1.07 -10.81
CA ILE A 41 -16.36 -2.03 -11.91
C ILE A 41 -17.44 -1.84 -12.98
N GLU A 42 -18.69 -1.69 -12.56
CA GLU A 42 -19.87 -1.53 -13.43
C GLU A 42 -19.94 -0.16 -14.10
N SER A 43 -19.21 0.84 -13.60
CA SER A 43 -19.13 2.17 -14.19
C SER A 43 -18.55 2.11 -15.61
N PRO A 44 -19.33 2.46 -16.65
CA PRO A 44 -18.93 2.25 -18.05
C PRO A 44 -17.89 3.26 -18.50
N THR A 45 -17.98 4.51 -18.04
CA THR A 45 -17.07 5.58 -18.47
C THR A 45 -16.02 5.92 -17.40
N ARG A 46 -14.96 6.62 -17.85
CA ARG A 46 -13.95 7.18 -16.95
C ARG A 46 -14.54 8.25 -16.02
N GLU A 47 -15.55 8.96 -16.49
CA GLU A 47 -16.25 9.97 -15.71
C GLU A 47 -17.06 9.33 -14.57
N ASP A 48 -17.81 8.27 -14.86
CA ASP A 48 -18.56 7.52 -13.84
C ASP A 48 -17.64 6.97 -12.75
N LYS A 49 -16.50 6.40 -13.14
CA LYS A 49 -15.46 5.96 -12.22
C LYS A 49 -14.92 7.10 -11.35
N THR A 50 -14.80 8.28 -11.92
CA THR A 50 -14.38 9.48 -11.17
C THR A 50 -15.46 9.91 -10.19
N ASN A 51 -16.74 9.80 -10.56
CA ASN A 51 -17.87 10.12 -9.69
C ASN A 51 -17.97 9.15 -8.51
N VAL A 52 -17.71 7.85 -8.71
CA VAL A 52 -17.60 6.87 -7.61
C VAL A 52 -16.44 7.23 -6.67
N ILE A 53 -15.29 7.60 -7.21
CA ILE A 53 -14.14 8.04 -6.38
C ILE A 53 -14.50 9.29 -5.57
N LYS A 54 -15.12 10.28 -6.20
CA LYS A 54 -15.57 11.51 -5.52
C LYS A 54 -16.56 11.21 -4.41
N SER A 55 -17.55 10.33 -4.66
CA SER A 55 -18.56 9.99 -3.65
C SER A 55 -17.95 9.32 -2.43
N ILE A 56 -16.96 8.43 -2.63
CA ILE A 56 -16.25 7.78 -1.51
C ILE A 56 -15.44 8.80 -0.71
N VAL A 57 -14.71 9.70 -1.39
CA VAL A 57 -13.93 10.75 -0.69
C VAL A 57 -14.85 11.67 0.09
N TRP A 58 -15.97 12.08 -0.50
CA TRP A 58 -16.95 12.94 0.15
C TRP A 58 -17.53 12.28 1.40
N MET A 59 -18.02 11.03 1.31
CA MET A 59 -18.54 10.30 2.46
C MET A 59 -17.49 10.07 3.55
N LEU A 60 -16.25 9.73 3.18
CA LEU A 60 -15.16 9.60 4.16
C LEU A 60 -14.89 10.92 4.89
N HIS A 61 -14.92 12.05 4.19
CA HIS A 61 -14.58 13.35 4.76
C HIS A 61 -15.74 13.98 5.53
N GLU A 62 -16.91 14.08 4.91
CA GLU A 62 -18.06 14.81 5.44
C GLU A 62 -18.89 13.97 6.43
N ASP A 63 -19.23 12.72 6.09
CA ASP A 63 -20.10 11.90 6.93
C ASP A 63 -19.34 11.28 8.11
N ILE A 64 -18.09 10.86 7.89
CA ILE A 64 -17.28 10.15 8.89
C ILE A 64 -16.30 11.07 9.62
N GLY A 65 -15.92 12.20 9.01
CA GLY A 65 -14.86 13.08 9.54
C GLY A 65 -13.45 12.51 9.38
N ALA A 66 -13.23 11.57 8.45
CA ALA A 66 -11.93 10.98 8.21
C ALA A 66 -11.02 11.92 7.42
N ARG A 67 -9.73 12.00 7.83
CA ARG A 67 -8.72 12.78 7.12
C ARG A 67 -7.71 11.85 6.46
N PHE A 68 -7.28 12.21 5.25
CA PHE A 68 -6.19 11.54 4.57
C PHE A 68 -4.87 12.15 5.03
N LEU A 69 -4.01 11.35 5.64
CA LEU A 69 -2.78 11.81 6.26
C LEU A 69 -1.56 11.26 5.50
N LYS A 70 -0.65 12.14 5.12
CA LYS A 70 0.68 11.77 4.64
C LYS A 70 1.67 11.79 5.80
N LYS A 71 2.27 10.64 6.10
CA LYS A 71 3.31 10.55 7.14
C LYS A 71 4.63 11.09 6.60
N THR A 72 5.16 12.13 7.24
CA THR A 72 6.50 12.68 7.03
C THR A 72 7.35 12.47 8.29
N ILE A 73 8.67 12.51 8.16
CA ILE A 73 9.61 12.39 9.29
C ILE A 73 10.34 13.72 9.41
N ILE A 74 10.21 14.36 10.58
CA ILE A 74 11.02 15.53 10.91
C ILE A 74 12.40 14.99 11.29
N LYS A 75 13.40 15.25 10.44
CA LYS A 75 14.77 14.84 10.71
C LYS A 75 15.33 15.71 11.84
N LYS A 76 15.97 15.08 12.82
CA LYS A 76 16.76 15.82 13.82
C LYS A 76 18.08 16.23 13.17
N LYS A 77 18.41 17.52 13.27
CA LYS A 77 19.73 18.04 12.92
C LYS A 77 20.64 17.79 14.12
N ASP A 78 21.75 17.10 13.90
CA ASP A 78 22.79 17.00 14.91
C ASP A 78 23.47 18.37 15.03
N MET A 79 23.37 19.00 16.21
CA MET A 79 23.95 20.32 16.50
C MET A 79 25.49 20.31 16.48
N LYS A 80 26.13 19.14 16.69
CA LYS A 80 27.59 19.03 16.75
C LYS A 80 28.22 18.77 15.39
N THR A 81 27.58 17.93 14.57
CA THR A 81 28.14 17.49 13.28
C THR A 81 27.47 18.15 12.07
N GLY A 82 26.35 18.85 12.27
CA GLY A 82 25.52 19.42 11.20
C GLY A 82 24.81 18.37 10.33
N ARG A 83 25.04 17.08 10.58
CA ARG A 83 24.51 15.97 9.78
C ARG A 83 23.04 15.71 10.13
N THR A 84 22.27 15.37 9.11
CA THR A 84 20.86 14.98 9.27
C THR A 84 20.76 13.46 9.27
N HIS A 85 20.36 12.88 10.40
CA HIS A 85 20.16 11.44 10.50
C HIS A 85 18.70 11.06 10.27
N ASN A 86 18.47 10.02 9.48
CA ASN A 86 17.13 9.43 9.29
C ASN A 86 16.71 8.57 10.50
N LYS A 87 17.65 8.14 11.34
CA LYS A 87 17.39 7.41 12.58
C LYS A 87 16.97 8.40 13.68
N GLY A 88 15.79 8.19 14.28
CA GLY A 88 15.31 8.95 15.44
C GLY A 88 14.53 10.23 15.14
N GLY A 89 14.10 10.45 13.88
CA GLY A 89 13.19 11.54 13.54
C GLY A 89 11.77 11.32 14.11
N THR A 90 11.08 12.41 14.43
CA THR A 90 9.70 12.36 14.92
C THR A 90 8.71 12.29 13.74
N PRO A 91 7.71 11.40 13.79
CA PRO A 91 6.68 11.36 12.76
C PRO A 91 5.81 12.61 12.83
N ARG A 92 5.48 13.15 11.66
CA ARG A 92 4.50 14.23 11.46
C ARG A 92 3.49 13.75 10.43
N TYR A 93 2.25 14.20 10.56
CA TYR A 93 1.20 13.86 9.60
C TYR A 93 0.67 15.14 8.97
N GLU A 94 0.75 15.21 7.65
CA GLU A 94 0.20 16.31 6.85
C GLU A 94 -1.16 15.90 6.31
N ILE A 95 -2.17 16.76 6.48
CA ILE A 95 -3.48 16.54 5.88
C ILE A 95 -3.36 16.72 4.37
N MET A 96 -3.71 15.68 3.64
CA MET A 96 -3.72 15.64 2.18
C MET A 96 -4.87 16.46 1.63
N ASN A 97 -4.66 17.07 0.48
CA ASN A 97 -5.74 17.77 -0.23
C ASN A 97 -6.69 16.78 -0.93
N GLU A 98 -7.82 17.29 -1.40
CA GLU A 98 -8.87 16.47 -2.02
C GLU A 98 -8.35 15.70 -3.26
N LYS A 99 -7.50 16.32 -4.09
CA LYS A 99 -6.90 15.65 -5.24
C LYS A 99 -6.12 14.41 -4.81
N GLN A 100 -5.27 14.55 -3.79
CA GLN A 100 -4.48 13.45 -3.25
C GLN A 100 -5.35 12.36 -2.59
N ALA A 101 -6.45 12.74 -1.94
CA ALA A 101 -7.43 11.78 -1.41
C ALA A 101 -8.11 10.96 -2.52
N ARG A 102 -8.54 11.63 -3.61
CA ARG A 102 -9.12 10.97 -4.79
C ARG A 102 -8.13 10.01 -5.45
N GLU A 103 -6.86 10.42 -5.59
CA GLU A 103 -5.80 9.54 -6.09
C GLU A 103 -5.64 8.30 -5.21
N LYS A 104 -5.63 8.46 -3.88
CA LYS A 104 -5.53 7.34 -2.93
C LYS A 104 -6.69 6.35 -3.07
N VAL A 105 -7.93 6.85 -3.13
CA VAL A 105 -9.13 6.01 -3.34
C VAL A 105 -9.07 5.30 -4.68
N GLY A 106 -8.76 6.02 -5.77
CA GLY A 106 -8.67 5.45 -7.10
C GLY A 106 -7.56 4.40 -7.23
N HIS A 107 -6.42 4.57 -6.53
CA HIS A 107 -5.40 3.53 -6.43
C HIS A 107 -5.90 2.29 -5.69
N ALA A 108 -6.56 2.46 -4.55
CA ALA A 108 -7.11 1.34 -3.78
C ALA A 108 -8.12 0.52 -4.59
N LEU A 109 -9.06 1.17 -5.29
CA LEU A 109 -10.03 0.50 -6.16
C LEU A 109 -9.33 -0.30 -7.28
N ARG A 110 -8.36 0.31 -7.96
CA ARG A 110 -7.59 -0.38 -9.02
C ARG A 110 -6.83 -1.59 -8.48
N ASP A 111 -6.20 -1.47 -7.31
CA ASP A 111 -5.49 -2.57 -6.67
C ASP A 111 -6.45 -3.73 -6.34
N LEU A 112 -7.66 -3.44 -5.82
CA LEU A 112 -8.68 -4.45 -5.56
C LEU A 112 -9.18 -5.13 -6.84
N VAL A 113 -9.41 -4.38 -7.93
CA VAL A 113 -9.79 -4.97 -9.23
C VAL A 113 -8.71 -5.94 -9.73
N ILE A 114 -7.43 -5.57 -9.61
CA ILE A 114 -6.31 -6.43 -10.00
C ILE A 114 -6.28 -7.69 -9.12
N GLN A 115 -6.51 -7.56 -7.82
CA GLN A 115 -6.55 -8.68 -6.88
C GLN A 115 -7.72 -9.63 -7.19
N ALA A 116 -8.93 -9.11 -7.41
CA ALA A 116 -10.12 -9.89 -7.75
C ALA A 116 -9.91 -10.71 -9.05
N ARG A 117 -9.25 -10.13 -10.05
CA ARG A 117 -8.88 -10.81 -11.31
C ARG A 117 -7.85 -11.91 -11.12
N LYS A 118 -6.90 -11.75 -10.20
CA LYS A 118 -5.89 -12.78 -9.91
C LYS A 118 -6.48 -14.00 -9.22
N VAL A 119 -7.54 -13.81 -8.41
CA VAL A 119 -8.24 -14.92 -7.74
C VAL A 119 -9.10 -15.72 -8.73
N THR A 120 -9.66 -15.08 -9.74
CA THR A 120 -10.54 -15.71 -10.74
C THR A 120 -9.80 -16.44 -11.87
N LEU A 121 -8.52 -16.15 -12.10
CA LEU A 121 -7.71 -16.89 -13.07
C LEU A 121 -7.16 -18.19 -12.44
N PRO A 122 -7.28 -19.36 -13.11
CA PRO A 122 -6.63 -20.57 -12.62
C PRO A 122 -5.13 -20.33 -12.49
N GLN A 123 -4.60 -20.50 -11.27
CA GLN A 123 -3.17 -20.42 -11.03
C GLN A 123 -2.49 -21.47 -11.92
N LYS A 124 -1.67 -21.05 -12.89
CA LYS A 124 -0.73 -21.93 -13.56
C LYS A 124 0.06 -22.65 -12.45
N GLN A 125 -0.18 -23.95 -12.29
CA GLN A 125 0.55 -24.80 -11.36
C GLN A 125 2.05 -24.51 -11.53
N GLN A 126 2.67 -23.94 -10.50
CA GLN A 126 4.11 -23.90 -10.42
C GLN A 126 4.56 -25.35 -10.27
N LYS A 127 5.13 -25.94 -11.33
CA LYS A 127 5.75 -27.25 -11.27
C LYS A 127 6.69 -27.27 -10.05
N PRO A 128 6.58 -28.26 -9.13
CA PRO A 128 7.50 -28.37 -8.01
C PRO A 128 8.92 -28.44 -8.58
N LYS A 129 9.81 -27.57 -8.10
CA LYS A 129 11.23 -27.59 -8.48
C LYS A 129 11.81 -28.92 -7.99
N GLN A 130 12.01 -29.88 -8.90
CA GLN A 130 12.74 -31.09 -8.60
C GLN A 130 14.15 -30.72 -8.10
N PRO A 131 14.62 -31.29 -6.98
CA PRO A 131 15.99 -31.10 -6.56
C PRO A 131 16.93 -31.67 -7.63
N LYS A 132 17.87 -30.85 -8.13
CA LYS A 132 18.89 -31.27 -9.09
C LYS A 132 19.79 -32.32 -8.44
N GLN A 133 19.53 -33.60 -8.69
CA GLN A 133 20.52 -34.65 -8.42
C GLN A 133 21.68 -34.46 -9.41
N LYS A 134 22.86 -34.11 -8.88
CA LYS A 134 24.10 -34.13 -9.67
C LYS A 134 24.34 -35.54 -10.18
N SER A 135 24.66 -35.66 -11.47
CA SER A 135 24.93 -36.96 -12.09
C SER A 135 26.16 -37.61 -11.47
N LEU A 136 26.22 -38.94 -11.48
CA LEU A 136 27.34 -39.72 -10.95
C LEU A 136 28.67 -39.34 -11.64
N GLN A 137 28.61 -38.98 -12.92
CA GLN A 137 29.74 -38.46 -13.70
C GLN A 137 30.31 -37.16 -13.11
N GLN A 138 29.45 -36.23 -12.68
CA GLN A 138 29.89 -34.97 -12.03
C GLN A 138 30.50 -35.19 -10.64
N LYS A 139 30.15 -36.29 -9.96
CA LYS A 139 30.80 -36.66 -8.68
C LYS A 139 32.18 -37.29 -8.91
N LEU A 140 32.33 -38.13 -9.94
CA LEU A 140 33.62 -38.75 -10.27
C LEU A 140 34.66 -37.72 -10.76
N GLU A 141 34.27 -36.79 -11.63
CA GLU A 141 35.20 -35.75 -12.13
C GLU A 141 35.72 -34.83 -11.01
N GLN A 142 34.92 -34.60 -9.97
CA GLN A 142 35.34 -33.80 -8.83
C GLN A 142 36.36 -34.56 -7.97
N GLN A 143 36.22 -35.88 -7.81
CA GLN A 143 37.16 -36.70 -7.05
C GLN A 143 38.51 -36.89 -7.75
N MET A 144 38.57 -36.83 -9.09
CA MET A 144 39.82 -36.96 -9.85
C MET A 144 40.66 -35.68 -9.91
N LYS A 145 40.14 -34.54 -9.44
CA LYS A 145 40.87 -33.26 -9.40
C LYS A 145 41.56 -32.97 -8.07
N ASP A 146 41.28 -33.79 -7.05
CA ASP A 146 41.81 -33.63 -5.69
C ASP A 146 42.94 -34.63 -5.38
N VAL A 147 43.56 -35.25 -6.40
CA VAL A 147 44.77 -36.12 -6.33
C VAL A 147 45.83 -35.57 -7.27
#